data_AF-A0A967IND4-F1
#
_entry.id   AF-A0A967IND4-F1
#
_cell.length_a   1.000
_cell.length_b   1.000
_cell.length_c   1.000
_cell.angle_alpha   90.00
_cell.angle_beta   90.00
_cell.angle_gamma   90.00
#
_symmetry.space_group_name_H-M   'P 1'
#
loop_
_entity.id
_entity.type
_entity.pdbx_description
1 polymer ?
#
loop_
_entity_poly.entity_id
_entity_poly.type
_entity_poly.pdbx_seq_one_letter_code
_entity_poly.pdbx_strand_id
1 'polypeptide(L)'
;TNRDLVKRVKMGEFREDLYYRLKVVEIHIPPLRERKDDIPLMVDYFIEKLNRKLGKNISSVSNDVMRLFLEYSWPGNVRELENAIEYACVLASGDVITRDNLPRDF
;
A
#
# COMPACT_ATOMS: atom_id res chain seq x y z
N THR A 1 -14.71 -5.68 -0.56
CA THR A 1 -14.79 -7.13 -0.82
C THR A 1 -14.20 -7.39 -2.19
N ASN A 2 -12.96 -7.89 -2.27
CA ASN A 2 -12.31 -8.26 -3.53
C ASN A 2 -12.84 -9.62 -4.03
N ARG A 3 -14.17 -9.74 -4.14
CA ARG A 3 -14.84 -10.97 -4.57
C ARG A 3 -15.51 -10.70 -5.91
N ASP A 4 -15.32 -11.62 -6.85
CA ASP A 4 -15.93 -11.59 -8.17
C ASP A 4 -17.46 -11.71 -8.05
N LEU A 5 -18.14 -10.56 -8.12
CA LEU A 5 -19.60 -10.48 -8.01
C LEU A 5 -20.31 -11.23 -9.15
N VAL A 6 -19.68 -11.34 -10.32
CA VAL A 6 -20.22 -12.05 -11.49
C VAL A 6 -20.35 -13.54 -11.19
N LYS A 7 -19.31 -14.13 -10.59
CA LYS A 7 -19.35 -15.54 -10.18
C LYS A 7 -20.43 -15.81 -9.14
N ARG A 8 -20.64 -14.89 -8.19
CA ARG A 8 -21.65 -15.07 -7.13
C ARG A 8 -23.08 -14.94 -7.64
N VAL A 9 -23.33 -14.09 -8.64
CA VAL A 9 -24.62 -14.06 -9.35
C VAL A 9 -24.89 -15.40 -10.03
N LYS A 10 -23.89 -15.96 -10.75
CA LYS A 10 -24.01 -17.28 -11.39
C LYS A 10 -24.26 -18.43 -10.41
N MET A 11 -23.78 -18.32 -9.17
CA MET A 11 -23.99 -19.31 -8.12
C MET A 11 -25.31 -19.10 -7.33
N GLY A 12 -26.11 -18.09 -7.66
CA GLY A 12 -27.35 -17.76 -6.93
C GLY A 12 -27.13 -17.12 -5.56
N GLU A 13 -25.87 -16.86 -5.17
CA GLU A 13 -25.50 -16.25 -3.90
C GLU A 13 -25.62 -14.72 -3.91
N PHE A 14 -25.90 -14.13 -5.07
CA PHE A 14 -26.05 -12.69 -5.24
C PHE A 14 -27.21 -12.36 -6.17
N ARG A 15 -28.02 -11.38 -5.78
CA ARG A 15 -29.16 -10.93 -6.55
C ARG A 15 -28.74 -10.28 -7.86
N GLU A 16 -29.31 -10.76 -8.96
CA GLU A 16 -29.00 -10.30 -10.30
C GLU A 16 -29.40 -8.83 -10.53
N ASP A 17 -30.57 -8.41 -10.03
CA ASP A 17 -31.05 -7.02 -10.15
C ASP A 17 -30.15 -6.01 -9.42
N LEU A 18 -29.63 -6.39 -8.26
CA LEU A 18 -28.67 -5.59 -7.50
C LEU A 18 -27.32 -5.50 -8.20
N TYR A 19 -26.87 -6.58 -8.85
CA TYR A 19 -25.64 -6.58 -9.64
C TYR A 19 -25.71 -5.59 -10.81
N TYR A 20 -26.80 -5.58 -11.58
CA TYR A 20 -26.96 -4.63 -12.69
C TYR A 20 -27.09 -3.17 -12.22
N ARG A 21 -27.69 -2.92 -11.05
CA ARG A 21 -27.74 -1.57 -10.44
C ARG A 21 -26.37 -1.07 -9.97
N LEU A 22 -25.50 -1.97 -9.49
CA LEU A 22 -24.15 -1.63 -9.05
C LEU A 22 -23.15 -1.53 -10.20
N LYS A 23 -23.40 -2.24 -11.32
CA LYS A 23 -22.49 -2.30 -12.47
C LYS A 23 -22.65 -1.13 -13.48
N VAL A 24 -23.28 -0.02 -13.07
CA VAL A 24 -23.45 1.13 -13.97
C VAL A 24 -22.10 1.81 -14.28
N VAL A 25 -21.15 1.79 -13.33
CA VAL A 25 -19.77 2.22 -13.54
C VAL A 25 -18.84 1.29 -12.75
N GLU A 26 -17.99 0.55 -13.44
CA GLU A 26 -16.97 -0.30 -12.82
C GLU A 26 -15.66 0.49 -12.70
N ILE A 27 -15.26 0.82 -11.46
CA ILE A 27 -13.97 1.44 -11.19
C ILE A 27 -12.98 0.33 -10.83
N HIS A 28 -12.06 0.04 -11.74
CA HIS A 28 -10.96 -0.87 -11.48
C HIS A 28 -9.86 -0.13 -10.70
N ILE A 29 -9.53 -0.63 -9.51
CA ILE A 29 -8.41 -0.12 -8.71
C ILE A 29 -7.25 -1.10 -8.88
N PRO A 30 -6.20 -0.74 -9.63
CA PRO A 30 -5.07 -1.62 -9.84
C PRO A 30 -4.31 -1.85 -8.51
N PRO A 31 -3.77 -3.06 -8.31
CA PRO A 31 -2.91 -3.33 -7.18
C PRO A 31 -1.62 -2.50 -7.26
N LEU A 32 -0.96 -2.28 -6.13
CA LEU A 32 0.21 -1.40 -6.03
C LEU A 32 1.37 -1.83 -6.97
N ARG A 33 1.55 -3.14 -7.18
CA ARG A 33 2.53 -3.69 -8.14
C ARG A 33 2.36 -3.24 -9.60
N GLU A 34 1.15 -2.80 -9.98
CA GLU A 34 0.83 -2.32 -11.33
C GLU A 34 0.95 -0.79 -11.45
N ARG A 35 1.22 -0.10 -10.33
CA ARG A 35 1.39 1.37 -10.26
C ARG A 35 2.62 1.74 -9.43
N LYS A 36 3.77 1.15 -9.81
CA LYS A 36 5.04 1.34 -9.09
C LYS A 36 5.51 2.79 -9.06
N ASP A 37 5.16 3.58 -10.08
CA ASP A 37 5.52 5.00 -10.17
C ASP A 37 4.85 5.85 -9.08
N ASP A 38 3.77 5.35 -8.45
CA ASP A 38 3.12 6.01 -7.31
C ASP A 38 3.88 5.79 -6.00
N ILE A 39 4.74 4.77 -5.91
CA ILE A 39 5.38 4.35 -4.66
C ILE A 39 6.25 5.46 -4.06
N PRO A 40 7.12 6.16 -4.80
CA PRO A 40 7.92 7.24 -4.22
C PRO A 40 7.05 8.34 -3.59
N LEU A 41 6.00 8.77 -4.29
CA LEU A 41 5.08 9.80 -3.79
C LEU A 41 4.33 9.33 -2.54
N MET A 42 3.90 8.07 -2.52
CA MET A 42 3.27 7.48 -1.33
C MET A 42 4.23 7.41 -0.15
N VAL A 43 5.49 7.04 -0.38
CA VAL A 43 6.53 6.99 0.67
C VAL A 43 6.72 8.36 1.31
N ASP A 44 6.88 9.40 0.49
CA ASP A 44 7.06 10.78 0.96
C ASP A 44 5.85 11.22 1.80
N TYR A 45 4.64 10.97 1.29
CA TYR A 45 3.40 11.27 2.00
C TYR A 45 3.31 10.54 3.36
N PHE A 46 3.65 9.25 3.40
CA PHE A 46 3.58 8.49 4.65
C PHE A 46 4.64 8.93 5.65
N ILE A 47 5.87 9.24 5.21
CA ILE A 47 6.90 9.82 6.07
C ILE A 47 6.41 11.12 6.69
N GLU A 48 5.87 12.04 5.88
CA GLU A 48 5.37 13.32 6.35
C GLU A 48 4.22 13.16 7.35
N LYS A 49 3.28 12.25 7.05
CA LYS A 49 2.17 11.89 7.94
C LYS A 49 2.66 11.30 9.27
N LEU A 50 3.63 10.40 9.22
CA LEU A 50 4.15 9.70 10.39
C LEU A 50 5.06 10.59 11.24
N ASN A 51 5.84 11.49 10.64
CA ASN A 51 6.60 12.50 11.35
C ASN A 51 5.69 13.35 12.23
N ARG A 52 4.58 13.86 11.68
CA ARG A 52 3.57 14.60 12.45
C ARG A 52 2.96 13.78 13.58
N LYS A 53 2.68 12.50 13.33
CA LYS A 53 2.04 11.59 14.29
C LYS A 53 2.98 11.17 15.43
N LEU A 54 4.25 10.93 15.12
CA LEU A 54 5.24 10.36 16.03
C LEU A 54 6.21 11.40 16.62
N GLY A 55 6.15 12.65 16.16
CA GLY A 55 7.10 13.70 16.56
C GLY A 55 8.53 13.44 16.07
N LYS A 56 8.68 12.75 14.93
CA LYS A 56 9.98 12.49 14.29
C LYS A 56 10.25 13.46 13.15
N ASN A 57 11.50 13.50 12.70
CA ASN A 57 11.97 14.33 11.58
C ASN A 57 12.71 13.47 10.55
N ILE A 58 12.07 12.40 10.08
CA ILE A 58 12.60 11.56 9.00
C ILE A 58 12.52 12.33 7.69
N SER A 59 13.63 12.49 6.99
CA SER A 59 13.75 13.24 5.74
C SER A 59 13.49 12.36 4.52
N SER A 60 13.91 11.10 4.53
CA SER A 60 13.77 10.19 3.39
C SER A 60 13.99 8.72 3.74
N VAL A 61 13.75 7.84 2.76
CA VAL A 61 14.33 6.49 2.74
C VAL A 61 15.66 6.49 1.99
N SER A 62 16.55 5.54 2.28
CA SER A 62 17.77 5.34 1.52
C SER A 62 17.47 4.77 0.12
N ASN A 63 18.41 4.92 -0.82
CA ASN A 63 18.23 4.50 -2.22
C ASN A 63 18.02 2.98 -2.37
N ASP A 64 18.63 2.18 -1.50
CA ASP A 64 18.45 0.72 -1.42
C ASP A 64 17.04 0.36 -0.92
N VAL A 65 16.51 1.08 0.07
CA VAL A 65 15.13 0.90 0.54
C VAL A 65 14.14 1.28 -0.55
N MET A 66 14.35 2.41 -1.24
CA MET A 66 13.48 2.82 -2.35
C MET A 66 13.47 1.77 -3.47
N ARG A 67 14.64 1.22 -3.81
CA ARG A 67 14.75 0.14 -4.80
C ARG A 67 13.98 -1.11 -4.37
N LEU A 68 14.16 -1.53 -3.11
CA LEU A 68 13.43 -2.65 -2.54
C LEU A 68 11.92 -2.44 -2.63
N PHE A 69 11.44 -1.23 -2.31
CA PHE A 69 10.02 -0.90 -2.39
C PHE A 69 9.48 -0.95 -3.82
N LEU A 70 10.27 -0.57 -4.82
CA LEU A 70 9.90 -0.65 -6.23
C LEU A 70 9.91 -2.11 -6.76
N GLU A 71 10.76 -2.97 -6.20
CA GLU A 71 10.88 -4.37 -6.61
C GLU A 71 9.82 -5.28 -5.96
N TYR A 72 9.47 -5.01 -4.70
CA TYR A 72 8.54 -5.82 -3.92
C TYR A 72 7.11 -5.79 -4.48
N SER A 73 6.41 -6.93 -4.34
CA SER A 73 5.10 -7.15 -4.99
C SER A 73 3.90 -6.56 -4.24
N TRP A 74 4.08 -6.15 -2.98
CA TRP A 74 3.06 -5.56 -2.11
C TRP A 74 1.72 -6.33 -2.12
N PRO A 75 1.68 -7.61 -1.69
CA PRO A 75 0.44 -8.39 -1.62
C PRO A 75 -0.66 -7.70 -0.78
N GLY A 76 -0.30 -6.96 0.26
CA GLY A 76 -1.19 -6.12 1.07
C GLY A 76 -1.37 -4.69 0.55
N ASN A 77 -0.82 -4.37 -0.62
CA ASN A 77 -0.94 -3.08 -1.32
C ASN A 77 -0.53 -1.90 -0.41
N VAL A 78 -1.23 -0.78 -0.54
CA VAL A 78 -0.98 0.47 0.21
C VAL A 78 -0.95 0.25 1.72
N ARG A 79 -1.76 -0.68 2.26
CA ARG A 79 -1.80 -0.95 3.70
C ARG A 79 -0.50 -1.59 4.19
N GLU A 80 0.05 -2.51 3.41
CA GLU A 80 1.34 -3.12 3.74
C GLU A 80 2.48 -2.11 3.63
N LEU A 81 2.48 -1.27 2.59
CA LEU A 81 3.44 -0.18 2.43
C LEU A 81 3.41 0.78 3.62
N GLU A 82 2.22 1.27 4.00
CA GLU A 82 2.07 2.17 5.16
C GLU A 82 2.59 1.52 6.44
N ASN A 83 2.25 0.26 6.69
CA ASN A 83 2.70 -0.47 7.87
C ASN A 83 4.23 -0.67 7.90
N ALA A 84 4.85 -0.96 6.75
CA ALA A 84 6.29 -1.13 6.63
C ALA A 84 7.02 0.18 6.97
N ILE A 85 6.52 1.30 6.46
CA ILE A 85 7.07 2.62 6.74
C ILE A 85 6.81 3.01 8.19
N GLU A 86 5.63 2.73 8.76
CA GLU A 86 5.34 3.00 10.18
C GLU A 86 6.29 2.24 11.10
N TYR A 87 6.52 0.95 10.82
CA TYR A 87 7.49 0.14 11.55
C TYR A 87 8.90 0.73 11.47
N ALA A 88 9.33 1.09 10.25
CA ALA A 88 10.65 1.67 10.02
C ALA A 88 10.80 3.04 10.69
N CYS A 89 9.77 3.88 10.65
CA CYS A 89 9.73 5.15 11.36
C CYS A 89 9.87 4.95 12.86
N VAL A 90 9.29 3.92 13.47
CA VAL A 90 9.45 3.65 14.91
C VAL A 90 10.90 3.29 15.25
N LEU A 91 11.55 2.44 14.44
CA LEU A 91 12.92 1.96 14.68
C LEU A 91 14.02 2.91 14.23
N ALA A 92 13.74 3.81 13.30
CA ALA A 92 14.73 4.75 12.78
C ALA A 92 15.30 5.61 13.92
N SER A 93 16.63 5.57 14.03
CA SER A 93 17.39 6.36 15.00
C SER A 93 17.88 7.70 14.41
N GLY A 94 17.93 7.79 13.09
CA GLY A 94 18.30 9.00 12.35
C GLY A 94 17.13 9.57 11.54
N ASP A 95 17.48 10.47 10.63
CA ASP A 95 16.56 11.11 9.68
C ASP A 95 16.36 10.29 8.40
N VAL A 96 17.22 9.30 8.12
CA VAL A 96 17.08 8.42 6.95
C VAL A 96 16.68 7.00 7.38
N ILE A 97 15.61 6.48 6.77
CA ILE A 97 15.23 5.07 6.92
C ILE A 97 16.15 4.21 6.07
N THR A 98 16.78 3.23 6.71
CA THR A 98 17.67 2.25 6.08
C THR A 98 17.08 0.85 6.12
N ARG A 99 17.70 -0.10 5.41
CA ARG A 99 17.24 -1.49 5.35
C ARG A 99 17.11 -2.15 6.73
N ASP A 100 17.99 -1.80 7.67
CA ASP A 100 17.98 -2.35 9.04
C ASP A 100 16.75 -1.90 9.85
N ASN A 101 16.04 -0.87 9.40
CA ASN A 101 14.81 -0.41 10.02
C ASN A 101 13.57 -1.11 9.45
N LEU A 102 13.69 -1.84 8.35
CA LEU A 102 12.57 -2.55 7.75
C LEU A 102 12.31 -3.89 8.46
N PRO A 103 11.06 -4.40 8.44
CA PRO A 103 10.79 -5.78 8.83
C PRO A 103 11.56 -6.80 7.97
N ARG A 104 11.70 -8.04 8.44
CA ARG A 104 12.51 -9.07 7.78
C ARG A 104 11.83 -9.76 6.60
N ASP A 105 10.55 -9.46 6.36
CA ASP A 105 9.71 -10.16 5.40
C ASP A 105 9.76 -9.55 3.97
N PHE A 106 10.67 -8.59 3.74
CA PHE A 106 10.87 -7.87 2.46
C PHE A 106 12.10 -8.35 1.68
#